data_AF-A0A927NJK9-F1
#
_entry.id   AF-A0A927NJK9-F1
#
_cell.length_a   1.000
_cell.length_b   1.000
_cell.length_c   1.000
_cell.angle_alpha   90.00
_cell.angle_beta   90.00
_cell.angle_gamma   90.00
#
_symmetry.space_group_name_H-M   'P 1'
#
loop_
_entity.id
_entity.type
_entity.pdbx_description
1 polymer ?
#
loop_
_entity_poly.entity_id
_entity_poly.type
_entity_poly.pdbx_seq_one_letter_code
_entity_poly.pdbx_strand_id
1 'polypeptide(L)'
;MSEKIIQLLDVYKEYDKTVAVENVSFYVKKGEFVTFLGPSGCGKTTTLRMIAGFEMPTGGQILLNGKDVTSIPPHKRPINTVFQRYALFPHLDVFDNVAFGLRNKKVKTIKTDKNGNKVEKLGKMSNQVIAQKVTDALKMVDLEGFEERNVTTLSGGQQQRVAIARAIVNEPEILLLDEPLGALDLKMRKEMQIELKELHKKLGMTFIYVTHDQEEALTMSDTVVVMKDGMIQQIGTPMDIYNEPKNVFVADFIGESNILSGVMTGKYKVKFLGHNFDCVDDYPLNELVDVVVRPEDIKMVEADEGMFNGSVISSIFKGMHYEMTVAVGKSELTIQSTKERKVGEFIGMNVQPQNIHIMQKEFTKNVYDGYITKNNTVVFGDGEFDADVTQLYPGSHLDEEGYLITKEGEQIDLTDVDVKVEVGLHDIEIDDITDELEETAGAIGKIISIIYKGDHYQLIVRTEENEEDYVLDTEYLWNENDTVAVNIAKDKIKLSLKAEVKK
;
A
#
# COMPACT_ATOMS: atom_id res chain seq x y z
N MET A 1 -30.41 -0.43 -4.68
CA MET A 1 -29.11 -1.13 -4.59
C MET A 1 -28.28 -0.66 -5.76
N SER A 2 -27.07 -0.16 -5.51
CA SER A 2 -26.16 0.27 -6.58
C SER A 2 -25.73 -0.91 -7.44
N GLU A 3 -25.81 -0.76 -8.77
CA GLU A 3 -25.41 -1.80 -9.73
C GLU A 3 -23.88 -1.98 -9.71
N LYS A 4 -23.40 -3.20 -9.46
CA LYS A 4 -21.96 -3.54 -9.48
C LYS A 4 -21.51 -3.70 -10.93
N ILE A 5 -20.61 -2.82 -11.38
CA ILE A 5 -20.11 -2.84 -12.77
C ILE A 5 -18.91 -3.77 -12.92
N ILE A 6 -18.00 -3.78 -11.94
CA ILE A 6 -16.84 -4.68 -11.87
C ILE A 6 -16.88 -5.44 -10.55
N GLN A 7 -16.51 -6.72 -10.57
CA GLN A 7 -16.23 -7.52 -9.39
C GLN A 7 -14.94 -8.33 -9.62
N LEU A 8 -14.03 -8.28 -8.67
CA LEU A 8 -12.87 -9.17 -8.59
C LEU A 8 -13.18 -10.19 -7.48
N LEU A 9 -13.02 -11.47 -7.82
CA LEU A 9 -13.29 -12.60 -6.94
C LEU A 9 -12.01 -13.42 -6.80
N ASP A 10 -11.39 -13.30 -5.64
CA ASP A 10 -10.18 -14.02 -5.21
C ASP A 10 -9.08 -13.96 -6.26
N VAL A 11 -8.89 -12.76 -6.84
CA VAL A 11 -7.96 -12.56 -7.95
C VAL A 11 -6.54 -12.71 -7.45
N TYR A 12 -5.78 -13.57 -8.12
CA TYR A 12 -4.41 -13.91 -7.80
C TYR A 12 -3.53 -13.75 -9.04
N LYS A 13 -2.35 -13.15 -8.87
CA LYS A 13 -1.35 -13.01 -9.94
C LYS A 13 0.04 -13.30 -9.41
N GLU A 14 0.65 -14.29 -10.04
CA GLU A 14 2.04 -14.68 -9.85
C GLU A 14 2.81 -14.45 -11.16
N TYR A 15 4.02 -13.92 -11.03
CA TYR A 15 5.01 -13.85 -12.10
C TYR A 15 6.17 -14.76 -11.71
N ASP A 16 6.31 -15.87 -12.44
CA ASP A 16 7.27 -16.92 -12.15
C ASP A 16 7.10 -17.54 -10.75
N LYS A 17 7.74 -16.95 -9.72
CA LYS A 17 7.59 -17.34 -8.30
C LYS A 17 7.20 -16.18 -7.38
N THR A 18 7.07 -14.97 -7.90
CA THR A 18 6.78 -13.77 -7.12
C THR A 18 5.30 -13.45 -7.21
N VAL A 19 4.63 -13.38 -6.06
CA VAL A 19 3.21 -13.02 -5.97
C VAL A 19 3.06 -11.51 -6.07
N ALA A 20 2.49 -11.02 -7.17
CA ALA A 20 2.28 -9.59 -7.38
C ALA A 20 0.91 -9.10 -6.90
N VAL A 21 -0.09 -10.00 -6.88
CA VAL A 21 -1.44 -9.73 -6.38
C VAL A 21 -1.93 -10.98 -5.67
N GLU A 22 -2.33 -10.82 -4.42
CA GLU A 22 -2.75 -11.93 -3.57
C GLU A 22 -4.18 -11.70 -3.08
N ASN A 23 -5.07 -12.62 -3.48
CA ASN A 23 -6.45 -12.71 -3.01
C ASN A 23 -7.24 -11.38 -3.03
N VAL A 24 -7.20 -10.69 -4.17
CA VAL A 24 -7.92 -9.42 -4.34
C VAL A 24 -9.39 -9.67 -4.64
N SER A 25 -10.23 -9.39 -3.65
CA SER A 25 -11.68 -9.55 -3.68
C SER A 25 -12.40 -8.24 -3.35
N PHE A 26 -12.99 -7.58 -4.36
CA PHE A 26 -13.77 -6.36 -4.17
C PHE A 26 -14.72 -6.07 -5.36
N TYR A 27 -15.52 -5.01 -5.25
CA TYR A 27 -16.41 -4.59 -6.33
C TYR A 27 -16.38 -3.07 -6.54
N VAL A 28 -16.71 -2.65 -7.76
CA VAL A 28 -16.89 -1.25 -8.15
C VAL A 28 -18.34 -1.03 -8.55
N LYS A 29 -18.94 0.06 -8.11
CA LYS A 29 -20.29 0.46 -8.52
C LYS A 29 -20.25 1.24 -9.83
N LYS A 30 -21.35 1.19 -10.56
CA LYS A 30 -21.53 1.99 -11.78
C LYS A 30 -21.52 3.49 -11.46
N GLY A 31 -20.71 4.26 -12.19
CA GLY A 31 -20.55 5.71 -12.01
C GLY A 31 -19.70 6.12 -10.81
N GLU A 32 -18.99 5.17 -10.17
CA GLU A 32 -18.11 5.43 -9.02
C GLU A 32 -16.69 5.80 -9.50
N PHE A 33 -16.06 6.75 -8.81
CA PHE A 33 -14.63 7.02 -8.95
C PHE A 33 -13.88 6.21 -7.88
N VAL A 34 -13.20 5.13 -8.32
CA VAL A 34 -12.40 4.27 -7.45
C VAL A 34 -10.92 4.52 -7.68
N THR A 35 -10.15 4.70 -6.62
CA THR A 35 -8.69 4.83 -6.70
C THR A 35 -7.99 3.70 -5.98
N PHE A 36 -7.07 3.03 -6.65
CA PHE A 36 -6.06 2.19 -6.01
C PHE A 36 -4.90 3.06 -5.55
N LEU A 37 -4.59 2.94 -4.27
CA LEU A 37 -3.56 3.71 -3.58
C LEU A 37 -2.64 2.75 -2.84
N GLY A 38 -1.35 3.06 -2.79
CA GLY A 38 -0.36 2.23 -2.07
C GLY A 38 1.07 2.47 -2.56
N PRO A 39 2.07 1.90 -1.87
CA PRO A 39 3.49 2.03 -2.23
C PRO A 39 3.81 1.51 -3.63
N SER A 40 4.97 1.89 -4.16
CA SER A 40 5.49 1.30 -5.40
C SER A 40 5.60 -0.23 -5.26
N GLY A 41 5.26 -0.97 -6.32
CA GLY A 41 5.33 -2.43 -6.30
C GLY A 41 4.15 -3.18 -5.67
N CYS A 42 3.23 -2.53 -4.96
CA CYS A 42 2.15 -3.23 -4.23
C CYS A 42 1.01 -3.85 -5.09
N GLY A 43 1.18 -3.98 -6.41
CA GLY A 43 0.20 -4.67 -7.28
C GLY A 43 -0.91 -3.82 -7.90
N LYS A 44 -0.93 -2.49 -7.72
CA LYS A 44 -1.98 -1.59 -8.27
C LYS A 44 -2.10 -1.65 -9.79
N THR A 45 -1.00 -1.38 -10.50
CA THR A 45 -0.96 -1.39 -11.98
C THR A 45 -1.21 -2.79 -12.52
N THR A 46 -0.73 -3.84 -11.85
CA THR A 46 -1.03 -5.24 -12.20
C THR A 46 -2.54 -5.50 -12.12
N THR A 47 -3.19 -5.09 -11.03
CA THR A 47 -4.64 -5.19 -10.85
C THR A 47 -5.39 -4.43 -11.94
N LEU A 48 -5.00 -3.19 -12.23
CA LEU A 48 -5.58 -2.38 -13.30
C LEU A 48 -5.45 -3.05 -14.68
N ARG A 49 -4.27 -3.62 -14.99
CA ARG A 49 -4.00 -4.31 -16.26
C ARG A 49 -4.81 -5.61 -16.38
N MET A 50 -5.06 -6.33 -15.29
CA MET A 50 -5.95 -7.49 -15.29
C MET A 50 -7.41 -7.10 -15.57
N ILE A 51 -7.87 -5.98 -15.00
CA ILE A 51 -9.20 -5.40 -15.32
C ILE A 51 -9.29 -4.97 -16.79
N ALA A 52 -8.22 -4.39 -17.34
CA ALA A 52 -8.14 -4.03 -18.75
C ALA A 52 -8.03 -5.25 -19.69
N GLY A 53 -7.55 -6.38 -19.18
CA GLY A 53 -7.26 -7.60 -19.93
C GLY A 53 -5.89 -7.63 -20.59
N PHE A 54 -5.02 -6.67 -20.26
CA PHE A 54 -3.62 -6.68 -20.73
C PHE A 54 -2.80 -7.75 -20.01
N GLU A 55 -3.21 -8.11 -18.80
CA GLU A 55 -2.67 -9.21 -18.02
C GLU A 55 -3.78 -10.23 -17.73
N MET A 56 -3.44 -11.52 -17.71
CA MET A 56 -4.35 -12.55 -17.23
C MET A 56 -4.01 -12.89 -15.78
N PRO A 57 -5.00 -12.98 -14.88
CA PRO A 57 -4.76 -13.48 -13.53
C PRO A 57 -4.32 -14.95 -13.60
N THR A 58 -3.48 -15.35 -12.65
CA THR A 58 -3.10 -16.75 -12.45
C THR A 58 -4.26 -17.54 -11.85
N GLY A 59 -5.06 -16.90 -10.97
CA GLY A 59 -6.26 -17.48 -10.36
C GLY A 59 -7.35 -16.45 -10.06
N GLY A 60 -8.55 -16.92 -9.73
CA GLY A 60 -9.72 -16.07 -9.47
C GLY A 60 -10.48 -15.66 -10.72
N GLN A 61 -11.43 -14.73 -10.56
CA GLN A 61 -12.32 -14.28 -11.63
C GLN A 61 -12.53 -12.76 -11.63
N ILE A 62 -12.67 -12.19 -12.83
CA ILE A 62 -13.06 -10.80 -13.05
C ILE A 62 -14.40 -10.77 -13.76
N LEU A 63 -15.41 -10.19 -13.13
CA LEU A 63 -16.75 -10.03 -13.69
C LEU A 63 -16.98 -8.58 -14.11
N LEU A 64 -17.50 -8.38 -15.33
CA LEU A 64 -18.00 -7.09 -15.81
C LEU A 64 -19.51 -7.22 -16.09
N ASN A 65 -20.33 -6.39 -15.45
CA ASN A 65 -21.80 -6.48 -15.49
C ASN A 65 -22.30 -7.92 -15.21
N GLY A 66 -21.66 -8.59 -14.24
CA GLY A 66 -21.97 -9.97 -13.84
C GLY A 66 -21.51 -11.06 -14.81
N LYS A 67 -20.83 -10.71 -15.92
CA LYS A 67 -20.27 -11.68 -16.88
C LYS A 67 -18.78 -11.83 -16.66
N ASP A 68 -18.30 -13.07 -16.67
CA ASP A 68 -16.86 -13.35 -16.59
C ASP A 68 -16.15 -12.79 -17.84
N VAL A 69 -15.17 -11.91 -17.59
CA VAL A 69 -14.32 -11.31 -18.63
C VAL A 69 -12.86 -11.72 -18.50
N THR A 70 -12.51 -12.62 -17.58
CA THR A 70 -11.14 -12.99 -17.21
C THR A 70 -10.29 -13.33 -18.43
N SER A 71 -10.81 -14.15 -19.35
CA SER A 71 -10.14 -14.57 -20.58
C SER A 71 -10.43 -13.69 -21.81
N ILE A 72 -11.24 -12.65 -21.66
CA ILE A 72 -11.61 -11.76 -22.75
C ILE A 72 -10.46 -10.78 -23.02
N PRO A 73 -9.94 -10.66 -24.25
CA PRO A 73 -8.84 -9.75 -24.57
C PRO A 73 -9.29 -8.27 -24.53
N PRO A 74 -8.35 -7.31 -24.37
CA PRO A 74 -8.67 -5.89 -24.14
C PRO A 74 -9.61 -5.29 -25.18
N HIS A 75 -9.34 -5.54 -26.46
CA HIS A 75 -10.11 -4.98 -27.58
C HIS A 75 -11.58 -5.45 -27.67
N LYS A 76 -11.98 -6.44 -26.86
CA LYS A 76 -13.36 -6.91 -26.74
C LYS A 76 -14.04 -6.47 -25.45
N ARG A 77 -13.30 -5.84 -24.51
CA ARG A 77 -13.87 -5.29 -23.28
C ARG A 77 -14.42 -3.89 -23.56
N PRO A 78 -15.55 -3.49 -22.95
CA PRO A 78 -16.10 -2.14 -23.09
C PRO A 78 -15.34 -1.13 -22.19
N ILE A 79 -14.01 -1.21 -22.16
CA ILE A 79 -13.13 -0.49 -21.25
C ILE A 79 -12.03 0.19 -22.06
N ASN A 80 -11.71 1.45 -21.73
CA ASN A 80 -10.56 2.14 -22.32
C ASN A 80 -9.58 2.57 -21.22
N THR A 81 -8.29 2.62 -21.57
CA THR A 81 -7.19 2.94 -20.64
C THR A 81 -6.42 4.17 -21.10
N VAL A 82 -6.13 5.08 -20.18
CA VAL A 82 -5.15 6.15 -20.33
C VAL A 82 -3.90 5.77 -19.54
N PHE A 83 -2.78 5.69 -20.23
CA PHE A 83 -1.48 5.31 -19.64
C PHE A 83 -0.70 6.53 -19.15
N GLN A 84 0.24 6.31 -18.21
CA GLN A 84 1.09 7.31 -17.54
C GLN A 84 1.78 8.33 -18.47
N ARG A 85 2.19 7.92 -19.69
CA ARG A 85 2.82 8.81 -20.70
C ARG A 85 1.87 9.31 -21.78
N TYR A 86 0.56 9.20 -21.55
CA TYR A 86 -0.53 9.50 -22.48
C TYR A 86 -0.56 8.66 -23.78
N ALA A 87 0.58 8.12 -24.20
CA ALA A 87 0.77 7.34 -25.42
C ALA A 87 0.15 8.03 -26.65
N LEU A 88 0.25 9.36 -26.75
CA LEU A 88 -0.22 10.11 -27.92
C LEU A 88 0.65 9.77 -29.13
N PHE A 89 0.06 9.74 -30.32
CA PHE A 89 0.76 9.51 -31.56
C PHE A 89 1.40 10.83 -32.01
N PRO A 90 2.74 10.99 -31.96
CA PRO A 90 3.39 12.28 -32.19
C PRO A 90 3.32 12.74 -33.65
N HIS A 91 3.04 11.80 -34.56
CA HIS A 91 2.90 12.04 -36.00
C HIS A 91 1.47 12.39 -36.42
N LEU A 92 0.52 12.40 -35.47
CA LEU A 92 -0.87 12.77 -35.71
C LEU A 92 -1.19 14.07 -34.98
N ASP A 93 -2.11 14.87 -35.53
CA ASP A 93 -2.68 16.03 -34.84
C ASP A 93 -3.67 15.60 -33.74
N VAL A 94 -4.27 16.57 -33.05
CA VAL A 94 -5.26 16.31 -32.01
C VAL A 94 -6.46 15.55 -32.57
N PHE A 95 -7.00 15.98 -33.71
CA PHE A 95 -8.16 15.34 -34.32
C PHE A 95 -7.90 13.87 -34.64
N ASP A 96 -6.79 13.57 -35.32
CA ASP A 96 -6.42 12.22 -35.74
C ASP A 96 -6.07 11.33 -34.56
N ASN A 97 -5.47 11.87 -33.49
CA ASN A 97 -5.27 11.15 -32.23
C ASN A 97 -6.60 10.68 -31.64
N VAL A 98 -7.58 11.57 -31.53
CA VAL A 98 -8.91 11.24 -30.97
C VAL A 98 -9.69 10.34 -31.93
N ALA A 99 -9.66 10.61 -33.24
CA ALA A 99 -10.38 9.85 -34.26
C ALA A 99 -9.87 8.42 -34.46
N PHE A 100 -8.65 8.10 -34.02
CA PHE A 100 -7.97 6.84 -34.34
C PHE A 100 -8.81 5.58 -34.01
N GLY A 101 -9.37 5.50 -32.80
CA GLY A 101 -10.20 4.37 -32.38
C GLY A 101 -11.47 4.22 -33.22
N LEU A 102 -12.11 5.35 -33.54
CA LEU A 102 -13.34 5.39 -34.34
C LEU A 102 -13.12 4.92 -35.78
N ARG A 103 -11.97 5.26 -36.39
CA ARG A 103 -11.61 4.84 -37.76
C ARG A 103 -11.42 3.32 -37.88
N ASN A 104 -10.96 2.69 -36.79
CA ASN A 104 -10.69 1.26 -36.73
C ASN A 104 -11.92 0.44 -36.29
N LYS A 105 -12.89 1.08 -35.62
CA LYS A 105 -14.13 0.43 -35.16
C LYS A 105 -15.02 0.05 -36.36
N LYS A 106 -15.42 -1.22 -36.43
CA LYS A 106 -16.44 -1.68 -37.38
C LYS A 106 -17.82 -1.48 -36.78
N VAL A 107 -18.68 -0.77 -37.48
CA VAL A 107 -20.06 -0.50 -37.06
C VAL A 107 -21.03 -1.15 -38.04
N LYS A 108 -22.24 -1.48 -37.58
CA LYS A 108 -23.31 -1.90 -38.47
C LYS A 108 -23.70 -0.71 -39.34
N THR A 109 -23.53 -0.86 -40.64
CA THR A 109 -23.89 0.14 -41.65
C THR A 109 -24.97 -0.44 -42.53
N ILE A 110 -25.99 0.36 -42.85
CA ILE A 110 -27.02 -0.01 -43.82
C ILE A 110 -26.45 0.29 -45.20
N LYS A 111 -26.34 -0.74 -46.05
CA LYS A 111 -25.94 -0.58 -47.45
C LYS A 111 -27.04 -1.12 -48.35
N THR A 112 -27.22 -0.48 -49.50
CA THR A 112 -28.11 -1.01 -50.53
C THR A 112 -27.35 -2.08 -51.31
N ASP A 113 -27.91 -3.28 -51.42
CA ASP A 113 -27.36 -4.36 -52.25
C ASP A 113 -27.61 -4.07 -53.75
N LYS A 114 -27.08 -4.95 -54.62
CA LYS A 114 -27.24 -4.83 -56.08
C LYS A 114 -28.70 -4.93 -56.56
N ASN A 115 -29.59 -5.42 -55.70
CA ASN A 115 -31.01 -5.63 -55.97
C ASN A 115 -31.90 -4.54 -55.35
N GLY A 116 -31.32 -3.49 -54.75
CA GLY A 116 -32.05 -2.38 -54.14
C GLY A 116 -32.46 -2.60 -52.68
N ASN A 117 -32.08 -3.73 -52.05
CA ASN A 117 -32.45 -4.03 -50.67
C ASN A 117 -31.48 -3.39 -49.68
N LYS A 118 -32.02 -2.85 -48.57
CA LYS A 118 -31.21 -2.38 -47.45
C LYS A 118 -30.72 -3.58 -46.64
N VAL A 119 -29.41 -3.81 -46.64
CA VAL A 119 -28.76 -4.88 -45.89
C VAL A 119 -27.84 -4.29 -44.81
N GLU A 120 -27.89 -4.86 -43.60
CA GLU A 120 -26.94 -4.54 -42.54
C GLU A 120 -25.60 -5.22 -42.82
N LYS A 121 -24.52 -4.43 -42.89
CA LYS A 121 -23.16 -4.96 -43.02
C LYS A 121 -22.20 -4.22 -42.10
N LEU A 122 -21.24 -4.94 -41.52
CA LEU A 122 -20.12 -4.35 -40.81
C LEU A 122 -19.25 -3.52 -41.77
N GLY A 123 -19.17 -2.22 -41.52
CA GLY A 123 -18.42 -1.25 -42.30
C GLY A 123 -17.65 -0.27 -41.40
N LYS A 124 -16.90 0.64 -42.02
CA LYS A 124 -16.29 1.77 -41.32
C LYS A 124 -17.36 2.82 -41.01
N MET A 125 -17.19 3.52 -39.90
CA MET A 125 -17.99 4.69 -39.57
C MET A 125 -17.76 5.80 -40.60
N SER A 126 -18.80 6.60 -40.91
CA SER A 126 -18.67 7.69 -41.87
C SER A 126 -17.81 8.82 -41.26
N ASN A 127 -17.04 9.50 -42.11
CA ASN A 127 -16.17 10.61 -41.66
C ASN A 127 -16.96 11.73 -40.98
N GLN A 128 -18.21 11.97 -41.40
CA GLN A 128 -19.09 12.96 -40.76
C GLN A 128 -19.42 12.59 -39.31
N VAL A 129 -19.74 11.31 -39.05
CA VAL A 129 -20.02 10.85 -37.68
C VAL A 129 -18.75 10.85 -36.84
N ILE A 130 -17.60 10.49 -37.43
CA ILE A 130 -16.31 10.57 -36.75
C ILE A 130 -16.00 12.02 -36.35
N ALA A 131 -16.12 12.96 -37.28
CA ALA A 131 -15.87 14.38 -37.01
C ALA A 131 -16.77 14.91 -35.88
N GLN A 132 -18.06 14.60 -35.93
CA GLN A 132 -19.00 15.01 -34.88
C GLN A 132 -18.59 14.45 -33.50
N LYS A 133 -18.32 13.14 -33.41
CA LYS A 133 -17.90 12.51 -32.14
C LYS A 133 -16.58 13.08 -31.62
N VAL A 134 -15.63 13.40 -32.50
CA VAL A 134 -14.35 14.02 -32.11
C VAL A 134 -14.60 15.44 -31.57
N THR A 135 -15.38 16.26 -32.26
CA THR A 135 -15.76 17.60 -31.79
C THR A 135 -16.46 17.54 -30.43
N ASP A 136 -17.41 16.62 -30.25
CA ASP A 136 -18.11 16.44 -28.98
C ASP A 136 -17.15 16.01 -27.86
N ALA A 137 -16.21 15.09 -28.14
CA ALA A 137 -15.20 14.65 -27.18
C ALA A 137 -14.22 15.78 -26.81
N LEU A 138 -13.75 16.57 -27.76
CA LEU A 138 -12.87 17.71 -27.51
C LEU A 138 -13.59 18.80 -26.71
N LYS A 139 -14.87 19.05 -26.98
CA LYS A 139 -15.70 19.95 -26.19
C LYS A 139 -15.93 19.46 -24.77
N MET A 140 -15.98 18.13 -24.55
CA MET A 140 -16.11 17.58 -23.20
C MET A 140 -14.90 17.86 -22.32
N VAL A 141 -13.70 17.95 -22.93
CA VAL A 141 -12.41 18.18 -22.27
C VAL A 141 -11.86 19.60 -22.48
N ASP A 142 -12.70 20.55 -22.90
CA ASP A 142 -12.34 21.96 -23.11
C ASP A 142 -11.16 22.20 -24.09
N LEU A 143 -11.12 21.41 -25.17
CA LEU A 143 -10.15 21.54 -26.27
C LEU A 143 -10.81 21.87 -27.63
N GLU A 144 -11.97 22.53 -27.62
CA GLU A 144 -12.61 23.03 -28.84
C GLU A 144 -11.68 24.01 -29.58
N GLY A 145 -11.47 23.80 -30.89
CA GLY A 145 -10.56 24.61 -31.70
C GLY A 145 -9.10 24.16 -31.72
N PHE A 146 -8.77 23.03 -31.07
CA PHE A 146 -7.41 22.47 -31.04
C PHE A 146 -7.18 21.36 -32.07
N GLU A 147 -8.18 21.03 -32.89
CA GLU A 147 -8.24 19.87 -33.79
C GLU A 147 -6.96 19.71 -34.65
N GLU A 148 -6.50 20.79 -35.26
CA GLU A 148 -5.36 20.79 -36.20
C GLU A 148 -3.99 20.97 -35.52
N ARG A 149 -3.95 21.13 -34.18
CA ARG A 149 -2.68 21.35 -33.48
C ARG A 149 -1.88 20.06 -33.41
N ASN A 150 -0.55 20.21 -33.46
CA ASN A 150 0.36 19.09 -33.22
C ASN A 150 0.44 18.80 -31.71
N VAL A 151 0.26 17.54 -31.32
CA VAL A 151 0.27 17.12 -29.91
C VAL A 151 1.57 17.43 -29.17
N THR A 152 2.70 17.51 -29.87
CA THR A 152 4.02 17.84 -29.28
C THR A 152 4.15 19.31 -28.89
N THR A 153 3.24 20.18 -29.36
CA THR A 153 3.21 21.62 -29.04
C THR A 153 2.29 21.95 -27.86
N LEU A 154 1.58 20.95 -27.34
CA LEU A 154 0.62 21.10 -26.24
C LEU A 154 1.32 21.02 -24.89
N SER A 155 0.78 21.72 -23.89
CA SER A 155 1.18 21.55 -22.48
C SER A 155 0.85 20.15 -21.97
N GLY A 156 1.47 19.70 -20.87
CA GLY A 156 1.21 18.38 -20.29
C GLY A 156 -0.28 18.12 -19.98
N GLY A 157 -0.97 19.10 -19.40
CA GLY A 157 -2.41 19.01 -19.12
C GLY A 157 -3.28 19.02 -20.38
N GLN A 158 -2.85 19.71 -21.44
CA GLN A 158 -3.53 19.63 -22.74
C GLN A 158 -3.32 18.25 -23.39
N GLN A 159 -2.12 17.69 -23.34
CA GLN A 159 -1.85 16.33 -23.83
C GLN A 159 -2.70 15.30 -23.07
N GLN A 160 -2.83 15.45 -21.75
CA GLN A 160 -3.70 14.60 -20.94
C GLN A 160 -5.16 14.70 -21.40
N ARG A 161 -5.69 15.92 -21.61
CA ARG A 161 -7.04 16.14 -22.13
C ARG A 161 -7.25 15.47 -23.49
N VAL A 162 -6.27 15.54 -24.40
CA VAL A 162 -6.32 14.82 -25.68
C VAL A 162 -6.38 13.30 -25.46
N ALA A 163 -5.60 12.76 -24.52
CA ALA A 163 -5.58 11.34 -24.21
C ALA A 163 -6.93 10.87 -23.61
N ILE A 164 -7.53 11.66 -22.74
CA ILE A 164 -8.86 11.41 -22.18
C ILE A 164 -9.93 11.50 -23.28
N ALA A 165 -9.90 12.54 -24.12
CA ALA A 165 -10.79 12.66 -25.28
C ALA A 165 -10.73 11.41 -26.17
N ARG A 166 -9.51 10.95 -26.49
CA ARG A 166 -9.28 9.72 -27.25
C ARG A 166 -9.84 8.47 -26.56
N ALA A 167 -9.81 8.43 -25.23
CA ALA A 167 -10.39 7.31 -24.48
C ALA A 167 -11.93 7.37 -24.47
N ILE A 168 -12.54 8.53 -24.23
CA ILE A 168 -14.00 8.65 -24.09
C ILE A 168 -14.75 8.64 -25.42
N VAL A 169 -14.10 9.02 -26.54
CA VAL A 169 -14.74 9.12 -27.86
C VAL A 169 -15.36 7.79 -28.33
N ASN A 170 -14.81 6.66 -27.86
CA ASN A 170 -15.33 5.33 -28.18
C ASN A 170 -16.56 4.94 -27.36
N GLU A 171 -17.00 5.79 -26.44
CA GLU A 171 -18.10 5.61 -25.48
C GLU A 171 -17.90 4.34 -24.63
N PRO A 172 -16.79 4.22 -23.89
CA PRO A 172 -16.57 3.08 -23.00
C PRO A 172 -17.53 3.12 -21.81
N GLU A 173 -17.78 1.96 -21.20
CA GLU A 173 -18.52 1.90 -19.93
C GLU A 173 -17.63 2.29 -18.74
N ILE A 174 -16.32 2.09 -18.87
CA ILE A 174 -15.33 2.25 -17.80
C ILE A 174 -14.07 2.90 -18.36
N LEU A 175 -13.57 3.91 -17.65
CA LEU A 175 -12.28 4.55 -17.93
C LEU A 175 -11.25 4.14 -16.88
N LEU A 176 -10.14 3.56 -17.34
CA LEU A 176 -8.98 3.21 -16.52
C LEU A 176 -7.90 4.27 -16.67
N LEU A 177 -7.33 4.72 -15.56
CA LEU A 177 -6.35 5.80 -15.48
C LEU A 177 -5.12 5.32 -14.69
N ASP A 178 -4.01 5.06 -15.39
CA ASP A 178 -2.76 4.54 -14.78
C ASP A 178 -1.77 5.68 -14.56
N GLU A 179 -1.68 6.20 -13.34
CA GLU A 179 -0.86 7.35 -12.93
C GLU A 179 -0.88 8.53 -13.93
N PRO A 180 -2.05 9.01 -14.37
CA PRO A 180 -2.13 9.96 -15.47
C PRO A 180 -1.63 11.36 -15.10
N LEU A 181 -1.30 11.64 -13.83
CA LEU A 181 -0.82 12.93 -13.34
C LEU A 181 0.67 12.93 -12.95
N GLY A 182 1.32 11.77 -12.96
CA GLY A 182 2.70 11.62 -12.46
C GLY A 182 3.75 12.44 -13.20
N ALA A 183 3.49 12.81 -14.46
CA ALA A 183 4.39 13.61 -15.29
C ALA A 183 4.20 15.13 -15.18
N LEU A 184 3.24 15.60 -14.36
CA LEU A 184 2.90 17.03 -14.25
C LEU A 184 3.58 17.68 -13.03
N ASP A 185 3.90 18.97 -13.14
CA ASP A 185 4.33 19.78 -11.98
C ASP A 185 3.18 19.97 -10.97
N LEU A 186 3.52 20.39 -9.74
CA LEU A 186 2.57 20.48 -8.64
C LEU A 186 1.36 21.38 -8.93
N LYS A 187 1.56 22.52 -9.60
CA LYS A 187 0.46 23.46 -9.87
C LYS A 187 -0.48 22.87 -10.91
N MET A 188 0.08 22.38 -12.02
CA MET A 188 -0.72 21.73 -13.06
C MET A 188 -1.42 20.48 -12.53
N ARG A 189 -0.78 19.70 -11.65
CA ARG A 189 -1.37 18.54 -11.00
C ARG A 189 -2.63 18.89 -10.22
N LYS A 190 -2.58 19.91 -9.36
CA LYS A 190 -3.76 20.35 -8.58
C LYS A 190 -4.90 20.86 -9.46
N GLU A 191 -4.58 21.63 -10.50
CA GLU A 191 -5.58 22.07 -11.48
C GLU A 191 -6.23 20.87 -12.19
N MET A 192 -5.43 19.92 -12.67
CA MET A 192 -5.93 18.73 -13.35
C MET A 192 -6.72 17.77 -12.44
N GLN A 193 -6.42 17.69 -11.14
CA GLN A 193 -7.21 16.89 -10.19
C GLN A 193 -8.66 17.40 -10.10
N ILE A 194 -8.83 18.72 -9.98
CA ILE A 194 -10.15 19.35 -9.94
C ILE A 194 -10.88 19.11 -11.26
N GLU A 195 -10.21 19.36 -12.39
CA GLU A 195 -10.77 19.14 -13.72
C GLU A 195 -11.21 17.68 -13.95
N LEU A 196 -10.39 16.70 -13.53
CA LEU A 196 -10.72 15.28 -13.64
C LEU A 196 -11.97 14.91 -12.82
N LYS A 197 -12.10 15.44 -11.61
CA LYS A 197 -13.28 15.22 -10.75
C LYS A 197 -14.54 15.83 -11.37
N GLU A 198 -14.43 17.02 -11.93
CA GLU A 198 -15.53 17.68 -12.65
C GLU A 198 -15.92 16.92 -13.92
N LEU A 199 -14.94 16.43 -14.67
CA LEU A 199 -15.16 15.61 -15.85
C LEU A 199 -15.86 14.29 -15.49
N HIS A 200 -15.43 13.61 -14.44
CA HIS A 200 -16.11 12.42 -13.92
C HIS A 200 -17.59 12.71 -13.62
N LYS A 201 -17.86 13.81 -12.89
CA LYS A 201 -19.23 14.24 -12.56
C LYS A 201 -20.07 14.57 -13.81
N LYS A 202 -19.46 15.17 -14.83
CA LYS A 202 -20.11 15.52 -16.11
C LYS A 202 -20.43 14.28 -16.95
N LEU A 203 -19.54 13.28 -16.95
CA LEU A 203 -19.70 12.05 -17.74
C LEU A 203 -20.59 11.00 -17.06
N GLY A 204 -20.51 10.87 -15.73
CA GLY A 204 -21.25 9.88 -14.95
C GLY A 204 -20.88 8.42 -15.25
N MET A 205 -19.73 8.18 -15.89
CA MET A 205 -19.20 6.84 -16.15
C MET A 205 -18.24 6.41 -15.03
N THR A 206 -17.99 5.10 -14.88
CA THR A 206 -17.08 4.58 -13.84
C THR A 206 -15.63 4.91 -14.17
N PHE A 207 -14.92 5.47 -13.19
CA PHE A 207 -13.47 5.71 -13.26
C PHE A 207 -12.73 4.76 -12.31
N ILE A 208 -11.67 4.13 -12.80
CA ILE A 208 -10.71 3.41 -11.96
C ILE A 208 -9.35 4.05 -12.16
N TYR A 209 -8.80 4.56 -11.08
CA TYR A 209 -7.59 5.36 -11.05
C TYR A 209 -6.51 4.64 -10.24
N VAL A 210 -5.25 4.76 -10.65
CA VAL A 210 -4.09 4.25 -9.92
C VAL A 210 -3.16 5.42 -9.65
N THR A 211 -2.74 5.56 -8.40
CA THR A 211 -1.72 6.52 -7.99
C THR A 211 -0.95 6.04 -6.77
N HIS A 212 0.20 6.64 -6.54
CA HIS A 212 0.95 6.59 -5.30
C HIS A 212 0.79 7.87 -4.46
N ASP A 213 0.12 8.90 -5.00
CA ASP A 213 -0.10 10.18 -4.32
C ASP A 213 -1.39 10.14 -3.48
N GLN A 214 -1.26 10.41 -2.18
CA GLN A 214 -2.37 10.36 -1.24
C GLN A 214 -3.35 11.52 -1.44
N GLU A 215 -2.86 12.73 -1.76
CA GLU A 215 -3.70 13.92 -1.97
C GLU A 215 -4.63 13.69 -3.17
N GLU A 216 -4.11 13.06 -4.23
CA GLU A 216 -4.90 12.65 -5.40
C GLU A 216 -6.05 11.70 -5.02
N ALA A 217 -5.72 10.62 -4.31
CA ALA A 217 -6.69 9.62 -3.92
C ALA A 217 -7.78 10.18 -2.99
N LEU A 218 -7.39 11.00 -2.00
CA LEU A 218 -8.32 11.54 -1.02
C LEU A 218 -9.21 12.65 -1.60
N THR A 219 -8.72 13.41 -2.57
CA THR A 219 -9.46 14.56 -3.13
C THR A 219 -10.44 14.15 -4.23
N MET A 220 -10.09 13.19 -5.08
CA MET A 220 -10.87 12.87 -6.28
C MET A 220 -11.87 11.72 -6.11
N SER A 221 -11.58 10.77 -5.22
CA SER A 221 -12.25 9.47 -5.22
C SER A 221 -13.54 9.46 -4.40
N ASP A 222 -14.50 8.63 -4.84
CA ASP A 222 -15.63 8.21 -4.02
C ASP A 222 -15.23 7.06 -3.10
N THR A 223 -14.35 6.16 -3.58
CA THR A 223 -13.81 5.02 -2.83
C THR A 223 -12.32 4.88 -3.08
N VAL A 224 -11.56 4.61 -2.03
CA VAL A 224 -10.12 4.34 -2.08
C VAL A 224 -9.89 2.89 -1.68
N VAL A 225 -9.07 2.19 -2.46
CA VAL A 225 -8.59 0.82 -2.21
C VAL A 225 -7.11 0.93 -1.88
N VAL A 226 -6.77 0.83 -0.61
CA VAL A 226 -5.39 0.86 -0.13
C VAL A 226 -4.78 -0.53 -0.27
N MET A 227 -3.64 -0.64 -0.94
CA MET A 227 -2.94 -1.90 -1.21
C MET A 227 -1.51 -1.89 -0.67
N LYS A 228 -1.08 -3.04 -0.12
CA LYS A 228 0.30 -3.34 0.32
C LYS A 228 0.59 -4.80 -0.02
N ASP A 229 1.78 -5.09 -0.54
CA ASP A 229 2.25 -6.45 -0.80
C ASP A 229 1.26 -7.32 -1.59
N GLY A 230 0.65 -6.75 -2.63
CA GLY A 230 -0.32 -7.44 -3.47
C GLY A 230 -1.70 -7.64 -2.84
N MET A 231 -1.89 -7.29 -1.57
CA MET A 231 -3.13 -7.44 -0.82
C MET A 231 -3.86 -6.10 -0.62
N ILE A 232 -5.18 -6.18 -0.45
CA ILE A 232 -6.00 -5.04 -0.02
C ILE A 232 -5.88 -4.89 1.51
N GLN A 233 -5.47 -3.71 1.95
CA GLN A 233 -5.36 -3.37 3.37
C GLN A 233 -6.66 -2.74 3.90
N GLN A 234 -7.27 -1.86 3.11
CA GLN A 234 -8.53 -1.22 3.45
C GLN A 234 -9.27 -0.73 2.21
N ILE A 235 -10.60 -0.77 2.26
CA ILE A 235 -11.49 -0.13 1.28
C ILE A 235 -12.44 0.78 2.05
N GLY A 236 -12.55 2.04 1.64
CA GLY A 236 -13.41 3.01 2.29
C GLY A 236 -13.55 4.30 1.51
N THR A 237 -14.35 5.23 2.03
CA THR A 237 -14.34 6.60 1.51
C THR A 237 -13.02 7.28 1.91
N PRO A 238 -12.60 8.37 1.23
CA PRO A 238 -11.43 9.14 1.66
C PRO A 238 -11.43 9.51 3.15
N MET A 239 -12.60 9.87 3.69
CA MET A 239 -12.73 10.20 5.11
C MET A 239 -12.53 8.98 6.00
N ASP A 240 -13.09 7.81 5.64
CA ASP A 240 -12.92 6.60 6.43
C ASP A 240 -11.47 6.11 6.41
N ILE A 241 -10.77 6.22 5.28
CA ILE A 241 -9.35 5.86 5.18
C ILE A 241 -8.51 6.74 6.10
N TYR A 242 -8.79 8.05 6.17
CA TYR A 242 -8.02 8.98 6.99
C TYR A 242 -8.36 8.88 8.49
N ASN A 243 -9.66 8.91 8.82
CA ASN A 243 -10.17 9.01 10.18
C ASN A 243 -10.33 7.66 10.88
N GLU A 244 -10.52 6.56 10.14
CA GLU A 244 -10.70 5.22 10.70
C GLU A 244 -9.79 4.18 10.01
N PRO A 245 -8.45 4.36 10.08
CA PRO A 245 -7.51 3.40 9.53
C PRO A 245 -7.67 2.03 10.22
N LYS A 246 -7.70 0.95 9.43
CA LYS A 246 -7.95 -0.43 9.93
C LYS A 246 -6.71 -1.11 10.51
N ASN A 247 -5.53 -0.66 10.13
CA ASN A 247 -4.26 -1.18 10.63
C ASN A 247 -3.19 -0.09 10.62
N VAL A 248 -2.05 -0.41 11.25
CA VAL A 248 -0.95 0.53 11.47
C VAL A 248 -0.38 1.01 10.14
N PHE A 249 -0.27 0.12 9.16
CA PHE A 249 0.18 0.49 7.83
C PHE A 249 -0.71 1.56 7.19
N VAL A 250 -2.04 1.45 7.24
CA VAL A 250 -2.91 2.50 6.66
C VAL A 250 -2.79 3.81 7.43
N ALA A 251 -2.63 3.76 8.76
CA ALA A 251 -2.43 4.97 9.59
C ALA A 251 -1.11 5.68 9.30
N ASP A 252 -0.04 4.92 9.09
CA ASP A 252 1.29 5.42 8.77
C ASP A 252 1.37 5.92 7.32
N PHE A 253 0.77 5.15 6.40
CA PHE A 253 0.82 5.42 4.97
C PHE A 253 -0.12 6.54 4.53
N ILE A 254 -1.16 6.89 5.29
CA ILE A 254 -2.12 7.95 4.93
C ILE A 254 -2.02 9.10 5.91
N GLY A 255 -1.50 10.23 5.46
CA GLY A 255 -1.23 11.40 6.31
C GLY A 255 -0.08 11.17 7.29
N GLU A 256 0.19 12.15 8.15
CA GLU A 256 1.14 11.98 9.24
C GLU A 256 0.44 11.40 10.47
N SER A 257 1.15 10.57 11.24
CA SER A 257 0.65 9.92 12.46
C SER A 257 1.72 9.86 13.52
N ASN A 258 1.35 10.06 14.78
CA ASN A 258 2.11 9.56 15.91
C ASN A 258 1.63 8.14 16.20
N ILE A 259 2.52 7.16 16.05
CA ILE A 259 2.24 5.76 16.34
C ILE A 259 3.06 5.40 17.58
N LEU A 260 2.41 4.92 18.63
CA LEU A 260 3.02 4.71 19.93
C LEU A 260 2.67 3.34 20.48
N SER A 261 3.60 2.70 21.18
CA SER A 261 3.27 1.48 21.92
C SER A 261 2.39 1.80 23.14
N GLY A 262 1.31 1.02 23.30
CA GLY A 262 0.39 1.12 24.42
C GLY A 262 -0.05 -0.23 24.97
N VAL A 263 -0.79 -0.19 26.08
CA VAL A 263 -1.41 -1.37 26.69
C VAL A 263 -2.82 -1.04 27.17
N MET A 264 -3.78 -1.92 26.91
CA MET A 264 -5.14 -1.76 27.40
C MET A 264 -5.20 -1.96 28.92
N THR A 265 -5.65 -0.96 29.65
CA THR A 265 -5.74 -1.00 31.13
C THR A 265 -7.15 -1.20 31.65
N GLY A 266 -8.14 -1.24 30.76
CA GLY A 266 -9.53 -1.51 31.05
C GLY A 266 -10.42 -1.25 29.85
N LYS A 267 -11.72 -1.37 30.05
CA LYS A 267 -12.70 -1.11 29.00
C LYS A 267 -12.61 0.34 28.52
N TYR A 268 -12.40 0.56 27.22
CA TYR A 268 -12.22 1.90 26.65
C TYR A 268 -11.10 2.72 27.31
N LYS A 269 -10.05 2.05 27.82
CA LYS A 269 -8.93 2.67 28.51
C LYS A 269 -7.61 2.09 28.06
N VAL A 270 -6.71 2.98 27.64
CA VAL A 270 -5.38 2.62 27.19
C VAL A 270 -4.33 3.40 27.99
N LYS A 271 -3.17 2.78 28.21
CA LYS A 271 -2.00 3.43 28.76
C LYS A 271 -0.92 3.55 27.69
N PHE A 272 -0.47 4.76 27.42
CA PHE A 272 0.67 5.08 26.56
C PHE A 272 1.36 6.35 27.09
N LEU A 273 2.64 6.57 26.74
CA LEU A 273 3.46 7.67 27.26
C LEU A 273 3.50 7.75 28.80
N GLY A 274 3.25 6.64 29.50
CA GLY A 274 3.16 6.59 30.97
C GLY A 274 1.84 7.06 31.58
N HIS A 275 0.88 7.56 30.79
CA HIS A 275 -0.42 8.07 31.24
C HIS A 275 -1.58 7.16 30.82
N ASN A 276 -2.71 7.21 31.55
CA ASN A 276 -3.94 6.51 31.15
C ASN A 276 -4.89 7.49 30.46
N PHE A 277 -5.47 7.05 29.35
CA PHE A 277 -6.42 7.81 28.55
C PHE A 277 -7.69 7.01 28.34
N ASP A 278 -8.82 7.72 28.29
CA ASP A 278 -10.05 7.16 27.76
C ASP A 278 -9.95 7.14 26.22
N CYS A 279 -10.43 6.07 25.57
CA CYS A 279 -10.49 5.93 24.12
C CYS A 279 -11.88 5.44 23.68
N VAL A 280 -12.09 5.26 22.38
CA VAL A 280 -13.38 4.77 21.82
C VAL A 280 -13.34 3.31 21.38
N ASP A 281 -12.15 2.77 21.14
CA ASP A 281 -11.93 1.38 20.75
C ASP A 281 -11.73 0.48 21.97
N ASP A 282 -12.15 -0.78 21.88
CA ASP A 282 -12.09 -1.74 22.99
C ASP A 282 -11.39 -3.03 22.56
N TYR A 283 -10.38 -3.41 23.34
CA TYR A 283 -9.57 -4.63 23.18
C TYR A 283 -9.43 -5.30 24.56
N PRO A 284 -9.03 -6.59 24.61
CA PRO A 284 -8.87 -7.31 25.87
C PRO A 284 -7.96 -6.60 26.88
N LEU A 285 -8.21 -6.82 28.17
CA LEU A 285 -7.38 -6.28 29.25
C LEU A 285 -5.95 -6.79 29.14
N ASN A 286 -4.96 -5.89 29.30
CA ASN A 286 -3.53 -6.12 29.16
C ASN A 286 -3.05 -6.45 27.74
N GLU A 287 -3.91 -6.30 26.73
CA GLU A 287 -3.49 -6.44 25.34
C GLU A 287 -2.49 -5.35 24.96
N LEU A 288 -1.38 -5.74 24.32
CA LEU A 288 -0.43 -4.80 23.72
C LEU A 288 -1.03 -4.26 22.42
N VAL A 289 -1.01 -2.95 22.28
CA VAL A 289 -1.66 -2.26 21.16
C VAL A 289 -0.76 -1.17 20.60
N ASP A 290 -0.99 -0.82 19.36
CA ASP A 290 -0.46 0.42 18.79
C ASP A 290 -1.51 1.52 18.93
N VAL A 291 -1.09 2.66 19.46
CA VAL A 291 -1.92 3.85 19.65
C VAL A 291 -1.57 4.85 18.57
N VAL A 292 -2.55 5.26 17.78
CA VAL A 292 -2.39 6.22 16.69
C VAL A 292 -3.09 7.53 17.05
N VAL A 293 -2.34 8.63 16.98
CA VAL A 293 -2.87 10.00 17.18
C VAL A 293 -2.33 10.90 16.08
N ARG A 294 -3.23 11.58 15.36
CA ARG A 294 -2.84 12.52 14.30
C ARG A 294 -2.18 13.77 14.90
N PRO A 295 -1.10 14.31 14.31
CA PRO A 295 -0.44 15.51 14.82
C PRO A 295 -1.36 16.73 15.02
N GLU A 296 -2.34 16.90 14.15
CA GLU A 296 -3.33 18.00 14.20
C GLU A 296 -4.40 17.82 15.28
N ASP A 297 -4.56 16.61 15.82
CA ASP A 297 -5.53 16.28 16.87
C ASP A 297 -4.99 16.55 18.28
N ILE A 298 -3.68 16.78 18.42
CA ILE A 298 -3.02 17.12 19.66
C ILE A 298 -3.18 18.62 19.93
N LYS A 299 -3.96 18.97 20.95
CA LYS A 299 -4.19 20.36 21.35
C LYS A 299 -3.15 20.80 22.37
N MET A 300 -2.34 21.79 22.00
CA MET A 300 -1.42 22.43 22.93
C MET A 300 -2.16 23.35 23.90
N VAL A 301 -1.80 23.24 25.18
CA VAL A 301 -2.27 24.04 26.31
C VAL A 301 -1.08 24.44 27.19
N GLU A 302 -1.34 25.18 28.26
CA GLU A 302 -0.30 25.47 29.26
C GLU A 302 0.12 24.19 29.99
N ALA A 303 1.36 24.16 30.49
CA ALA A 303 2.01 22.93 30.98
C ALA A 303 1.27 22.22 32.12
N ASP A 304 0.53 22.97 32.94
CA ASP A 304 -0.26 22.51 34.09
C ASP A 304 -1.70 22.12 33.72
N GLU A 305 -2.17 22.46 32.51
CA GLU A 305 -3.52 22.17 32.02
C GLU A 305 -3.58 20.95 31.08
N GLY A 306 -2.42 20.37 30.75
CA GLY A 306 -2.30 19.22 29.86
C GLY A 306 -2.53 17.88 30.54
N MET A 307 -3.10 16.92 29.80
CA MET A 307 -3.16 15.50 30.20
C MET A 307 -1.77 14.88 30.31
N PHE A 308 -0.84 15.35 29.49
CA PHE A 308 0.59 15.06 29.51
C PHE A 308 1.36 16.30 29.06
N ASN A 309 2.67 16.32 29.29
CA ASN A 309 3.52 17.47 29.02
C ASN A 309 4.88 17.07 28.47
N GLY A 310 5.57 18.02 27.85
CA GLY A 310 6.84 17.78 27.19
C GLY A 310 7.57 19.04 26.77
N SER A 311 8.83 18.87 26.39
CA SER A 311 9.71 19.95 25.93
C SER A 311 9.73 20.03 24.42
N VAL A 312 9.51 21.20 23.84
CA VAL A 312 9.59 21.43 22.39
C VAL A 312 11.05 21.28 21.93
N ILE A 313 11.33 20.31 21.07
CA ILE A 313 12.66 20.02 20.51
C ILE A 313 12.86 20.76 19.17
N SER A 314 11.81 20.80 18.35
CA SER A 314 11.82 21.41 17.03
C SER A 314 10.54 22.21 16.81
N SER A 315 10.62 23.27 16.00
CA SER A 315 9.45 24.08 15.60
C SER A 315 9.73 24.65 14.22
N ILE A 316 9.02 24.12 13.22
CA ILE A 316 9.27 24.40 11.80
C ILE A 316 7.98 24.92 11.17
N PHE A 317 8.04 26.08 10.52
CA PHE A 317 6.90 26.62 9.78
C PHE A 317 6.77 25.94 8.41
N LYS A 318 5.70 25.18 8.20
CA LYS A 318 5.37 24.46 6.94
C LYS A 318 4.41 25.25 6.03
N GLY A 319 4.28 26.56 6.26
CA GLY A 319 3.52 27.47 5.40
C GLY A 319 2.12 27.82 5.89
N MET A 320 1.29 26.82 6.22
CA MET A 320 -0.05 27.07 6.83
C MET A 320 -0.11 26.78 8.32
N HIS A 321 0.81 25.96 8.83
CA HIS A 321 0.94 25.58 10.23
C HIS A 321 2.41 25.44 10.62
N TYR A 322 2.64 25.32 11.91
CA TYR A 322 3.91 24.90 12.51
C TYR A 322 3.82 23.41 12.80
N GLU A 323 4.84 22.69 12.37
CA GLU A 323 5.11 21.32 12.76
C GLU A 323 6.15 21.37 13.89
N MET A 324 5.81 20.80 15.03
CA MET A 324 6.63 20.83 16.23
C MET A 324 6.86 19.41 16.74
N THR A 325 8.12 19.07 17.00
CA THR A 325 8.47 17.84 17.71
C THR A 325 8.60 18.14 19.21
N VAL A 326 7.93 17.36 20.04
CA VAL A 326 7.89 17.52 21.50
C VAL A 326 8.38 16.23 22.17
N ALA A 327 9.40 16.36 23.04
CA ALA A 327 9.90 15.27 23.88
C ALA A 327 8.95 15.06 25.06
N VAL A 328 8.36 13.86 25.15
CA VAL A 328 7.54 13.39 26.27
C VAL A 328 8.23 12.18 26.90
N GLY A 329 9.00 12.43 27.95
CA GLY A 329 9.82 11.39 28.58
C GLY A 329 10.92 10.91 27.64
N LYS A 330 10.84 9.65 27.18
CA LYS A 330 11.76 9.07 26.19
C LYS A 330 11.24 9.14 24.76
N SER A 331 9.95 9.47 24.59
CA SER A 331 9.30 9.46 23.28
C SER A 331 9.23 10.86 22.70
N GLU A 332 9.16 10.95 21.38
CA GLU A 332 8.91 12.16 20.63
C GLU A 332 7.52 12.12 20.00
N LEU A 333 6.90 13.29 19.92
CA LEU A 333 5.60 13.49 19.29
C LEU A 333 5.66 14.64 18.32
N THR A 334 5.07 14.46 17.14
CA THR A 334 4.82 15.52 16.17
C THR A 334 3.46 16.15 16.42
N ILE A 335 3.41 17.47 16.45
CA ILE A 335 2.19 18.27 16.62
C ILE A 335 2.09 19.28 15.48
N GLN A 336 0.90 19.42 14.89
CA GLN A 336 0.61 20.44 13.90
C GLN A 336 -0.32 21.50 14.45
N SER A 337 0.08 22.78 14.41
CA SER A 337 -0.71 23.89 14.94
C SER A 337 -0.44 25.21 14.21
N THR A 338 -1.45 26.07 14.10
CA THR A 338 -1.29 27.43 13.56
C THR A 338 -0.59 28.39 14.52
N LYS A 339 -0.48 28.02 15.80
CA LYS A 339 0.26 28.76 16.83
C LYS A 339 1.64 28.14 17.01
N GLU A 340 2.66 28.97 17.01
CA GLU A 340 4.05 28.60 17.31
C GLU A 340 4.25 28.37 18.81
N ARG A 341 5.11 27.40 19.14
CA ARG A 341 5.80 27.28 20.43
C ARG A 341 7.30 27.24 20.19
N LYS A 342 8.07 27.81 21.11
CA LYS A 342 9.52 27.97 20.93
C LYS A 342 10.28 26.72 21.35
N VAL A 343 11.38 26.44 20.67
CA VAL A 343 12.31 25.38 21.08
C VAL A 343 12.78 25.61 22.52
N GLY A 344 12.74 24.56 23.33
CA GLY A 344 13.01 24.58 24.77
C GLY A 344 11.84 24.97 25.66
N GLU A 345 10.70 25.38 25.08
CA GLU A 345 9.48 25.65 25.85
C GLU A 345 8.87 24.34 26.37
N PHE A 346 8.36 24.36 27.60
CA PHE A 346 7.65 23.24 28.19
C PHE A 346 6.15 23.47 28.08
N ILE A 347 5.44 22.56 27.41
CA ILE A 347 4.03 22.74 27.06
C ILE A 347 3.17 21.56 27.54
N GLY A 348 1.88 21.81 27.74
CA GLY A 348 0.88 20.80 28.02
C GLY A 348 0.17 20.37 26.75
N MET A 349 -0.30 19.13 26.69
CA MET A 349 -0.98 18.55 25.53
C MET A 349 -2.24 17.81 25.96
N ASN A 350 -3.29 17.95 25.16
CA ASN A 350 -4.57 17.29 25.33
C ASN A 350 -5.00 16.59 24.05
N VAL A 351 -5.49 15.36 24.16
CA VAL A 351 -6.05 14.58 23.05
C VAL A 351 -7.45 14.14 23.46
N GLN A 352 -8.41 14.24 22.54
CA GLN A 352 -9.77 13.80 22.82
C GLN A 352 -9.89 12.28 22.62
N PRO A 353 -10.71 11.56 23.41
CA PRO A 353 -10.81 10.10 23.33
C PRO A 353 -11.10 9.54 21.93
N GLN A 354 -11.90 10.26 21.13
CA GLN A 354 -12.25 9.86 19.77
C GLN A 354 -11.12 10.04 18.75
N ASN A 355 -10.05 10.75 19.11
CA ASN A 355 -8.85 10.96 18.28
C ASN A 355 -7.70 10.01 18.70
N ILE A 356 -7.98 9.07 19.61
CA ILE A 356 -7.05 8.03 20.06
C ILE A 356 -7.52 6.72 19.43
N HIS A 357 -6.89 6.35 18.33
CA HIS A 357 -7.21 5.12 17.61
C HIS A 357 -6.37 3.97 18.14
N ILE A 358 -7.03 2.86 18.48
CA ILE A 358 -6.35 1.67 19.00
C ILE A 358 -6.29 0.60 17.93
N MET A 359 -5.08 0.13 17.65
CA MET A 359 -4.82 -0.90 16.67
C MET A 359 -4.24 -2.13 17.34
N GLN A 360 -4.66 -3.29 16.87
CA GLN A 360 -4.02 -4.54 17.25
C GLN A 360 -2.56 -4.49 16.86
N LYS A 361 -1.68 -4.79 17.81
CA LYS A 361 -0.24 -4.87 17.54
C LYS A 361 0.03 -6.10 16.69
N GLU A 362 0.48 -5.88 15.47
CA GLU A 362 0.73 -6.95 14.49
C GLU A 362 1.90 -7.84 14.93
N PHE A 363 2.97 -7.21 15.43
CA PHE A 363 4.19 -7.90 15.84
C PHE A 363 4.49 -7.65 17.33
N THR A 364 4.63 -8.74 18.07
CA THR A 364 5.10 -8.71 19.47
C THR A 364 6.41 -9.47 19.64
N LYS A 365 6.72 -10.37 18.71
CA LYS A 365 7.92 -11.18 18.58
C LYS A 365 7.93 -11.80 17.19
N ASN A 366 9.09 -12.26 16.74
CA ASN A 366 9.24 -13.08 15.55
C ASN A 366 9.05 -14.55 15.91
N VAL A 367 8.35 -15.31 15.06
CA VAL A 367 8.11 -16.74 15.25
C VAL A 367 8.31 -17.46 13.93
N TYR A 368 9.22 -18.42 13.90
CA TYR A 368 9.53 -19.22 12.72
C TYR A 368 9.43 -20.72 13.03
N ASP A 369 9.15 -21.49 11.99
CA ASP A 369 9.50 -22.90 11.97
C ASP A 369 10.95 -23.02 11.49
N GLY A 370 11.73 -23.90 12.12
CA GLY A 370 13.13 -24.13 11.75
C GLY A 370 13.57 -25.54 12.11
N TYR A 371 14.84 -25.85 11.84
CA TYR A 371 15.45 -27.14 12.20
C TYR A 371 16.88 -26.96 12.69
N ILE A 372 17.32 -27.89 13.54
CA ILE A 372 18.69 -27.89 14.08
C ILE A 372 19.65 -28.59 13.11
N THR A 373 20.82 -28.02 12.89
CA THR A 373 21.87 -28.63 12.05
C THR A 373 22.80 -29.51 12.88
N LYS A 374 23.65 -30.29 12.21
CA LYS A 374 24.73 -31.08 12.82
C LYS A 374 25.73 -30.25 13.64
N ASN A 375 25.80 -28.95 13.42
CA ASN A 375 26.71 -28.05 14.14
C ASN A 375 26.04 -27.42 15.38
N ASN A 376 24.82 -27.84 15.73
CA ASN A 376 23.97 -27.24 16.77
C ASN A 376 23.59 -25.77 16.51
N THR A 377 23.67 -25.32 15.26
CA THR A 377 23.04 -24.09 14.76
C THR A 377 21.58 -24.39 14.39
N VAL A 378 20.78 -23.34 14.20
CA VAL A 378 19.37 -23.46 13.80
C VAL A 378 19.14 -22.69 12.53
N VAL A 379 18.50 -23.34 11.55
CA VAL A 379 18.11 -22.73 10.28
C VAL A 379 16.65 -22.29 10.37
N PHE A 380 16.40 -21.02 10.10
CA PHE A 380 15.07 -20.42 10.00
C PHE A 380 15.14 -19.10 9.23
N GLY A 381 14.04 -18.69 8.60
CA GLY A 381 13.93 -17.39 7.92
C GLY A 381 15.04 -17.12 6.89
N ASP A 382 15.41 -18.12 6.07
CA ASP A 382 16.54 -18.05 5.12
C ASP A 382 17.92 -17.79 5.73
N GLY A 383 18.06 -18.00 7.03
CA GLY A 383 19.32 -17.83 7.74
C GLY A 383 19.73 -19.04 8.58
N GLU A 384 21.00 -19.07 8.96
CA GLU A 384 21.56 -20.04 9.90
C GLU A 384 22.17 -19.29 11.09
N PHE A 385 21.69 -19.59 12.30
CA PHE A 385 22.07 -18.87 13.51
C PHE A 385 22.61 -19.81 14.59
N ASP A 386 23.57 -19.33 15.36
CA ASP A 386 24.00 -19.99 16.60
C ASP A 386 22.86 -19.97 17.63
N ALA A 387 22.53 -21.12 18.22
CA ALA A 387 21.50 -21.19 19.27
C ALA A 387 21.94 -22.06 20.45
N ASP A 388 21.37 -21.82 21.63
CA ASP A 388 21.56 -22.70 22.77
C ASP A 388 20.57 -23.88 22.72
N VAL A 389 20.97 -24.99 22.11
CA VAL A 389 20.12 -26.19 22.01
C VAL A 389 19.85 -26.86 23.37
N THR A 390 20.62 -26.55 24.41
CA THR A 390 20.41 -27.13 25.76
C THR A 390 19.10 -26.69 26.39
N GLN A 391 18.53 -25.57 25.93
CA GLN A 391 17.23 -25.07 26.38
C GLN A 391 16.07 -26.04 26.08
N LEU A 392 16.22 -26.93 25.10
CA LEU A 392 15.20 -27.91 24.74
C LEU A 392 15.01 -28.98 25.83
N TYR A 393 16.06 -29.28 26.60
CA TYR A 393 16.07 -30.30 27.64
C TYR A 393 16.68 -29.74 28.93
N PRO A 394 15.87 -29.35 29.93
CA PRO A 394 16.37 -28.74 31.15
C PRO A 394 17.41 -29.59 31.91
N GLY A 395 18.59 -29.01 32.14
CA GLY A 395 19.70 -29.68 32.81
C GLY A 395 20.57 -30.57 31.91
N SER A 396 20.39 -30.46 30.59
CA SER A 396 21.28 -31.06 29.60
C SER A 396 22.58 -30.26 29.42
N HIS A 397 23.57 -30.88 28.79
CA HIS A 397 24.82 -30.24 28.34
C HIS A 397 25.31 -30.89 27.05
N LEU A 398 26.21 -30.23 26.32
CA LEU A 398 26.85 -30.80 25.13
C LEU A 398 28.12 -31.56 25.52
N ASP A 399 28.38 -32.69 24.86
CA ASP A 399 29.65 -33.43 24.97
C ASP A 399 30.75 -32.86 24.04
N GLU A 400 31.93 -33.48 24.05
CA GLU A 400 33.08 -33.07 23.21
C GLU A 400 32.83 -33.28 21.70
N GLU A 401 31.89 -34.14 21.33
CA GLU A 401 31.52 -34.45 19.94
C GLU A 401 30.32 -33.61 19.46
N GLY A 402 29.71 -32.82 20.34
CA GLY A 402 28.59 -31.93 20.04
C GLY A 402 27.20 -32.56 20.22
N TYR A 403 27.09 -33.76 20.79
CA TYR A 403 25.79 -34.36 21.11
C TYR A 403 25.21 -33.81 22.41
N LEU A 404 23.89 -33.77 22.49
CA LEU A 404 23.20 -33.32 23.69
C LEU A 404 23.02 -34.47 24.68
N ILE A 405 23.60 -34.33 25.87
CA ILE A 405 23.47 -35.26 26.99
C ILE A 405 22.39 -34.74 27.94
N THR A 406 21.29 -35.47 28.10
CA THR A 406 20.21 -35.10 29.02
C THR A 406 20.63 -35.21 30.48
N LYS A 407 19.82 -34.69 31.40
CA LYS A 407 20.02 -34.84 32.85
C LYS A 407 20.08 -36.31 33.29
N GLU A 408 19.40 -37.20 32.57
CA GLU A 408 19.39 -38.65 32.81
C GLU A 408 20.60 -39.36 32.19
N GLY A 409 21.47 -38.64 31.47
CA GLY A 409 22.66 -39.18 30.82
C GLY A 409 22.40 -39.81 29.45
N GLU A 410 21.23 -39.55 28.85
CA GLU A 410 20.89 -40.02 27.50
C GLU A 410 21.53 -39.10 26.46
N GLN A 411 22.18 -39.70 25.46
CA GLN A 411 22.77 -38.98 24.33
C GLN A 411 21.73 -38.83 23.22
N ILE A 412 21.43 -37.59 22.85
CA ILE A 412 20.48 -37.22 21.81
C ILE A 412 21.23 -36.53 20.67
N ASP A 413 21.01 -37.02 19.45
CA ASP A 413 21.36 -36.31 18.23
C ASP A 413 20.20 -35.38 17.85
N LEU A 414 20.50 -34.09 17.75
CA LEU A 414 19.52 -33.05 17.43
C LEU A 414 19.54 -32.67 15.95
N THR A 415 20.37 -33.31 15.13
CA THR A 415 20.43 -33.05 13.69
C THR A 415 19.06 -33.30 13.04
N ASP A 416 18.61 -32.33 12.23
CA ASP A 416 17.33 -32.34 11.52
C ASP A 416 16.08 -32.38 12.44
N VAL A 417 16.23 -32.00 13.71
CA VAL A 417 15.08 -31.87 14.63
C VAL A 417 14.33 -30.57 14.34
N ASP A 418 13.05 -30.69 14.00
CA ASP A 418 12.13 -29.57 13.82
C ASP A 418 11.86 -28.83 15.13
N VAL A 419 12.06 -27.52 15.10
CA VAL A 419 11.85 -26.62 16.23
C VAL A 419 10.99 -25.44 15.83
N LYS A 420 10.32 -24.85 16.82
CA LYS A 420 9.80 -23.50 16.74
C LYS A 420 10.81 -22.54 17.35
N VAL A 421 11.08 -21.47 16.62
CA VAL A 421 12.01 -20.41 17.00
C VAL A 421 11.22 -19.17 17.35
N GLU A 422 11.53 -18.55 18.49
CA GLU A 422 11.00 -17.25 18.89
C GLU A 422 12.14 -16.27 19.17
N VAL A 423 12.04 -15.06 18.62
CA VAL A 423 13.02 -13.98 18.82
C VAL A 423 12.29 -12.67 19.15
N GLY A 424 12.74 -11.95 20.17
CA GLY A 424 12.18 -10.65 20.53
C GLY A 424 12.49 -9.59 19.47
N LEU A 425 11.66 -8.54 19.38
CA LEU A 425 11.87 -7.48 18.38
C LEU A 425 13.17 -6.67 18.65
N HIS A 426 13.53 -6.47 19.92
CA HIS A 426 14.79 -5.82 20.32
C HIS A 426 15.99 -6.77 20.36
N ASP A 427 15.78 -8.05 20.03
CA ASP A 427 16.83 -9.07 20.10
C ASP A 427 17.47 -9.35 18.72
N ILE A 428 17.04 -8.61 17.69
CA ILE A 428 17.57 -8.66 16.33
C ILE A 428 18.36 -7.38 16.08
N GLU A 429 19.60 -7.55 15.62
CA GLU A 429 20.48 -6.46 15.20
C GLU A 429 20.66 -6.50 13.68
N ILE A 430 20.85 -5.33 13.06
CA ILE A 430 21.13 -5.21 11.64
C ILE A 430 22.38 -4.37 11.39
N ASP A 431 23.13 -4.76 10.36
CA ASP A 431 24.37 -4.11 9.97
C ASP A 431 24.41 -3.87 8.46
N ASP A 432 25.19 -2.85 8.06
CA ASP A 432 25.52 -2.60 6.66
C ASP A 432 26.26 -3.81 6.09
N ILE A 433 25.90 -4.22 4.87
CA ILE A 433 26.59 -5.31 4.19
C ILE A 433 27.99 -4.86 3.79
N THR A 434 28.98 -5.66 4.18
CA THR A 434 30.36 -5.59 3.72
C THR A 434 30.76 -6.96 3.16
N ASP A 435 31.79 -7.00 2.31
CA ASP A 435 32.30 -8.26 1.73
C ASP A 435 32.63 -9.33 2.79
N GLU A 436 32.99 -8.92 4.03
CA GLU A 436 33.27 -9.84 5.15
C GLU A 436 31.98 -10.32 5.87
N LEU A 437 30.92 -9.51 5.87
CA LEU A 437 29.64 -9.83 6.52
C LEU A 437 28.74 -10.72 5.65
N GLU A 438 28.90 -10.73 4.32
CA GLU A 438 28.13 -11.65 3.45
C GLU A 438 28.36 -13.13 3.78
N GLU A 439 29.54 -13.50 4.28
CA GLU A 439 29.87 -14.89 4.63
C GLU A 439 29.53 -15.26 6.09
N THR A 440 29.25 -14.28 6.95
CA THR A 440 29.07 -14.49 8.40
C THR A 440 27.72 -14.02 8.95
N ALA A 441 26.96 -13.25 8.18
CA ALA A 441 25.63 -12.81 8.54
C ALA A 441 24.69 -14.01 8.70
N GLY A 442 23.83 -13.95 9.73
CA GLY A 442 22.84 -15.00 9.95
C GLY A 442 21.83 -15.09 8.82
N ALA A 443 21.30 -13.94 8.37
CA ALA A 443 20.50 -13.81 7.15
C ALA A 443 20.78 -12.48 6.45
N ILE A 444 20.34 -12.35 5.19
CA ILE A 444 20.45 -11.11 4.40
C ILE A 444 19.09 -10.75 3.84
N GLY A 445 18.70 -9.49 3.95
CA GLY A 445 17.43 -9.01 3.40
C GLY A 445 17.41 -7.52 3.13
N LYS A 446 16.29 -7.04 2.60
CA LYS A 446 16.04 -5.62 2.32
C LYS A 446 15.04 -5.05 3.31
N ILE A 447 15.28 -3.82 3.75
CA ILE A 447 14.31 -3.09 4.57
C ILE A 447 13.11 -2.72 3.69
N ILE A 448 11.92 -3.25 3.99
CA ILE A 448 10.70 -3.02 3.22
C ILE A 448 9.67 -2.13 3.92
N SER A 449 9.87 -1.86 5.22
CA SER A 449 8.96 -1.03 6.02
C SER A 449 9.72 -0.42 7.19
N ILE A 450 9.47 0.86 7.46
CA ILE A 450 10.02 1.59 8.60
C ILE A 450 8.89 2.36 9.27
N ILE A 451 8.61 2.11 10.54
CA ILE A 451 7.57 2.80 11.30
C ILE A 451 8.18 3.35 12.58
N TYR A 452 8.10 4.67 12.79
CA TYR A 452 8.53 5.27 14.05
C TYR A 452 7.47 5.07 15.14
N LYS A 453 7.87 4.48 16.27
CA LYS A 453 7.01 4.13 17.42
C LYS A 453 7.10 5.13 18.58
N GLY A 454 7.63 6.32 18.31
CA GLY A 454 7.78 7.42 19.27
C GLY A 454 9.11 7.40 20.01
N ASP A 455 9.71 6.27 20.33
CA ASP A 455 11.04 6.17 20.98
C ASP A 455 12.03 5.26 20.25
N HIS A 456 11.56 4.51 19.26
CA HIS A 456 12.36 3.63 18.38
C HIS A 456 11.68 3.49 17.01
N TYR A 457 12.39 2.91 16.05
CA TYR A 457 11.87 2.48 14.76
C TYR A 457 11.59 0.98 14.78
N GLN A 458 10.41 0.59 14.31
CA GLN A 458 10.10 -0.78 13.96
C GLN A 458 10.37 -0.98 12.47
N LEU A 459 11.27 -1.90 12.15
CA LEU A 459 11.68 -2.23 10.80
C LEU A 459 11.16 -3.61 10.42
N ILE A 460 10.86 -3.81 9.13
CA ILE A 460 10.66 -5.13 8.54
C ILE A 460 11.76 -5.33 7.48
N VAL A 461 12.56 -6.37 7.67
CA VAL A 461 13.60 -6.82 6.73
C VAL A 461 13.11 -8.09 6.05
N ARG A 462 12.97 -8.06 4.73
CA ARG A 462 12.52 -9.20 3.92
C ARG A 462 13.69 -9.85 3.18
N THR A 463 13.83 -11.16 3.31
CA THR A 463 14.86 -11.94 2.59
C THR A 463 14.52 -12.09 1.10
N GLU A 464 15.53 -12.34 0.27
CA GLU A 464 15.31 -12.47 -1.19
C GLU A 464 14.87 -13.88 -1.63
N GLU A 465 15.24 -14.93 -0.90
CA GLU A 465 15.05 -16.32 -1.38
C GLU A 465 13.61 -16.79 -1.20
N ASN A 466 13.08 -16.73 0.02
CA ASN A 466 11.72 -17.17 0.35
C ASN A 466 10.81 -16.04 0.85
N GLU A 467 11.24 -14.77 0.74
CA GLU A 467 10.47 -13.59 1.16
C GLU A 467 10.06 -13.64 2.65
N GLU A 468 10.95 -14.16 3.51
CA GLU A 468 10.75 -14.25 4.94
C GLU A 468 10.98 -12.89 5.60
N ASP A 469 10.09 -12.51 6.53
CA ASP A 469 10.12 -11.21 7.20
C ASP A 469 10.74 -11.32 8.61
N TYR A 470 11.75 -10.49 8.87
CA TYR A 470 12.30 -10.21 10.19
C TYR A 470 11.82 -8.85 10.68
N VAL A 471 11.12 -8.82 11.81
CA VAL A 471 10.62 -7.59 12.43
C VAL A 471 11.48 -7.22 13.63
N LEU A 472 12.04 -6.03 13.63
CA LEU A 472 12.93 -5.58 14.70
C LEU A 472 12.67 -4.15 15.15
N ASP A 473 13.02 -3.86 16.40
CA ASP A 473 12.86 -2.55 17.02
C ASP A 473 14.26 -1.96 17.34
N THR A 474 14.62 -0.84 16.70
CA THR A 474 15.94 -0.20 16.80
C THR A 474 15.85 1.32 17.03
N GLU A 475 16.82 1.91 17.73
CA GLU A 475 16.88 3.37 17.93
C GLU A 475 17.42 4.12 16.70
N TYR A 476 17.99 3.40 15.73
CA TYR A 476 18.65 3.99 14.56
C TYR A 476 17.71 4.09 13.35
N LEU A 477 17.78 5.23 12.66
CA LEU A 477 17.07 5.43 11.40
C LEU A 477 17.87 4.81 10.25
N TRP A 478 17.19 3.97 9.46
CA TRP A 478 17.67 3.37 8.22
C TRP A 478 16.85 3.87 7.02
N ASN A 479 17.22 3.50 5.79
CA ASN A 479 16.41 3.78 4.62
C ASN A 479 15.70 2.53 4.09
N GLU A 480 14.49 2.72 3.57
CA GLU A 480 13.81 1.66 2.84
C GLU A 480 14.61 1.28 1.59
N ASN A 481 14.61 -0.02 1.28
CA ASN A 481 15.37 -0.70 0.21
C ASN A 481 16.87 -0.86 0.47
N ASP A 482 17.39 -0.40 1.61
CA ASP A 482 18.75 -0.75 2.03
C ASP A 482 18.82 -2.27 2.26
N THR A 483 19.90 -2.89 1.78
CA THR A 483 20.16 -4.32 1.99
C THR A 483 21.05 -4.45 3.22
N VAL A 484 20.61 -5.24 4.19
CA VAL A 484 21.21 -5.34 5.52
C VAL A 484 21.44 -6.80 5.89
N ALA A 485 22.49 -7.03 6.68
CA ALA A 485 22.72 -8.29 7.37
C ALA A 485 21.84 -8.34 8.63
N VAL A 486 21.23 -9.49 8.91
CA VAL A 486 20.43 -9.74 10.11
C VAL A 486 21.22 -10.64 11.05
N ASN A 487 21.43 -10.17 12.27
CA ASN A 487 22.23 -10.81 13.29
C ASN A 487 21.41 -11.03 14.56
N ILE A 488 21.49 -12.22 15.14
CA ILE A 488 20.74 -12.58 16.35
C ILE A 488 21.68 -13.31 17.31
N ALA A 489 21.83 -12.76 18.51
CA ALA A 489 22.70 -13.36 19.51
C ALA A 489 22.13 -14.69 20.03
N LYS A 490 23.02 -15.67 20.23
CA LYS A 490 22.70 -17.04 20.62
C LYS A 490 21.76 -17.18 21.82
N ASP A 491 21.93 -16.33 22.83
CA ASP A 491 21.13 -16.35 24.07
C ASP A 491 19.73 -15.75 23.90
N LYS A 492 19.45 -15.11 22.76
CA LYS A 492 18.16 -14.48 22.47
C LYS A 492 17.22 -15.35 21.65
N ILE A 493 17.74 -16.40 21.04
CA ILE A 493 16.95 -17.37 20.27
C ILE A 493 16.30 -18.35 21.24
N LYS A 494 14.98 -18.29 21.34
CA LYS A 494 14.20 -19.24 22.13
C LYS A 494 13.72 -20.39 21.26
N LEU A 495 14.04 -21.60 21.66
CA LEU A 495 13.71 -22.82 20.95
C LEU A 495 12.67 -23.63 21.73
N SER A 496 11.74 -24.22 20.99
CA SER A 496 10.82 -25.24 21.52
C SER A 496 10.64 -26.35 20.51
N LEU A 497 10.52 -27.59 20.98
CA LEU A 497 10.26 -28.73 20.10
C LEU A 497 8.90 -28.56 19.41
N LYS A 498 8.86 -28.77 18.10
CA LYS A 498 7.59 -28.82 17.37
C LYS A 498 6.87 -30.09 17.82
N ALA A 499 5.74 -29.95 18.53
CA ALA A 499 5.02 -31.10 19.07
C ALA A 499 4.74 -32.12 17.96
N GLU A 500 5.16 -33.38 18.14
CA GLU A 500 4.83 -34.45 17.21
C GLU A 500 3.32 -34.47 17.00
N VAL A 501 2.88 -34.18 15.78
CA VAL A 501 1.56 -34.59 15.33
C VAL A 501 1.61 -36.12 15.39
N LYS A 502 1.09 -36.70 16.48
CA LYS A 502 0.84 -38.14 16.56
C LYS A 502 0.10 -38.53 15.29
N LYS A 503 0.78 -39.28 14.43
CA LYS A 503 0.27 -39.86 13.18
C LYS A 503 -1.04 -40.60 13.39
#